data_AF-A0A928SBU4-F1
#
_entry.id   AF-A0A928SBU4-F1
#
_cell.length_a   1.000
_cell.length_b   1.000
_cell.length_c   1.000
_cell.angle_alpha   90.00
_cell.angle_beta   90.00
_cell.angle_gamma   90.00
#
_symmetry.space_group_name_H-M   'P 1'
#
loop_
_entity.id
_entity.type
_entity.pdbx_description
1 polymer ?
#
loop_
_entity_poly.entity_id
_entity_poly.type
_entity_poly.pdbx_seq_one_letter_code
_entity_poly.pdbx_strand_id
1 'polypeptide(L)' 'MPILHVRNVPDSLYERIRQRATQQNRSISAEVISLLDKALTPPELSQAEVLANIRRRRFFRPADQGAPDSATLLRQDRER' A
#
# COMPACT_ATOMS: atom_id res chain seq x y z
N MET A 1 8.05 26.81 -10.79
CA MET A 1 8.13 25.65 -9.88
C MET A 1 8.15 26.17 -8.46
N PRO A 2 7.33 25.65 -7.55
CA PRO A 2 7.37 26.06 -6.14
C PRO A 2 8.68 25.58 -5.47
N ILE A 3 9.20 26.37 -4.54
CA ILE A 3 10.41 26.04 -3.77
C ILE A 3 10.02 26.03 -2.28
N LEU A 4 10.37 24.95 -1.59
CA LEU A 4 10.16 24.81 -0.15
C LEU A 4 11.49 24.99 0.58
N HIS A 5 11.58 26.02 1.43
CA HIS A 5 12.71 26.22 2.33
C HIS A 5 12.36 25.77 3.74
N VAL A 6 13.08 24.78 4.26
CA VAL A 6 12.97 24.32 5.65
C VAL A 6 14.17 24.83 6.42
N ARG A 7 13.94 25.62 7.47
CA ARG A 7 14.99 26.18 8.34
C ARG A 7 15.12 25.37 9.62
N ASN A 8 16.31 25.42 10.23
CA ASN A 8 16.61 24.79 11.52
C ASN A 8 16.36 23.27 11.54
N VAL A 9 16.70 22.58 10.45
CA VAL A 9 16.68 21.12 10.42
C VAL A 9 17.81 20.62 11.33
N PRO A 10 17.53 19.80 12.36
CA PRO A 10 18.59 19.23 13.19
C PRO A 10 19.56 18.40 12.35
N ASP A 11 20.86 18.50 12.62
CA ASP A 11 21.90 17.78 11.88
C ASP A 11 21.64 16.27 11.86
N SER A 12 21.16 15.72 12.99
CA SER A 12 20.80 14.30 13.10
C SER A 12 19.67 13.89 12.16
N LEU A 13 18.70 14.78 11.90
CA LEU A 13 17.61 14.51 10.96
C LEU A 13 18.10 14.60 9.52
N TYR A 14 18.91 15.61 9.21
CA TYR A 14 19.51 15.76 7.89
C TYR A 14 20.34 14.53 7.50
N GLU A 15 21.21 14.06 8.40
CA GLU A 15 22.04 12.87 8.14
C GLU A 15 21.21 11.60 7.96
N ARG A 16 20.12 11.42 8.72
CA ARG A 16 19.19 10.29 8.51
C ARG A 16 18.53 10.33 7.12
N ILE A 17 18.11 11.51 6.67
CA ILE A 17 17.52 11.67 5.32
C ILE A 17 18.58 11.39 4.26
N ARG A 18 19.80 11.91 4.44
CA ARG A 18 20.92 11.69 3.51
C ARG A 18 21.27 10.21 3.36
N GLN A 19 21.43 9.49 4.47
CA GLN A 19 21.71 8.05 4.46
C GLN A 19 20.63 7.27 3.71
N ARG A 20 19.36 7.59 3.99
CA ARG A 20 18.21 6.96 3.32
C ARG A 20 18.17 7.28 1.82
N ALA A 21 18.47 8.52 1.44
CA ALA A 21 18.56 8.93 0.03
C ALA A 21 19.66 8.14 -0.70
N THR A 22 20.83 7.97 -0.08
CA THR A 22 21.92 7.14 -0.63
C THR A 22 21.50 5.69 -0.81
N GLN A 23 20.83 5.09 0.18
CA GLN A 23 20.33 3.71 0.09
C GLN A 23 19.32 3.52 -1.04
N GLN A 24 18.51 4.54 -1.33
CA GLN A 24 17.52 4.51 -2.42
C GLN A 24 18.08 5.00 -3.76
N ASN A 25 19.38 5.31 -3.86
CA ASN A 25 20.01 5.92 -5.04
C ASN A 25 19.27 7.17 -5.53
N ARG A 26 18.84 8.03 -4.59
CA ARG A 26 18.10 9.26 -4.85
C ARG A 26 18.87 10.48 -4.35
N SER A 27 18.59 11.64 -4.93
CA SER A 27 19.03 12.91 -4.35
C SER A 27 18.28 13.19 -3.05
N ILE A 28 18.86 14.01 -2.16
CA ILE A 28 18.20 14.42 -0.91
C ILE A 28 16.86 15.10 -1.21
N SER A 29 16.81 16.01 -2.20
CA SER A 29 15.58 16.70 -2.57
C SER A 29 14.49 15.72 -3.03
N ALA A 30 14.85 14.70 -3.83
CA ALA A 30 13.91 13.67 -4.27
C ALA A 30 13.40 12.81 -3.09
N GLU A 31 14.28 12.47 -2.14
CA GLU A 31 13.87 11.72 -0.94
C GLU A 31 12.95 12.56 -0.04
N VAL A 32 13.22 13.86 0.14
CA VAL A 32 12.35 14.76 0.91
C VAL A 32 10.95 14.83 0.28
N ILE A 33 10.87 14.97 -1.04
CA ILE A 33 9.58 14.96 -1.76
C ILE A 33 8.86 13.62 -1.52
N SER A 34 9.56 12.48 -1.62
CA SER A 34 8.96 11.16 -1.38
C SER A 34 8.49 10.97 0.06
N LEU A 35 9.20 11.52 1.04
CA LEU A 35 8.79 11.47 2.44
C LEU A 35 7.56 12.33 2.70
N LEU A 36 7.49 13.52 2.11
CA LEU A 36 6.32 14.40 2.21
C LEU A 36 5.10 13.76 1.56
N ASP A 37 5.27 13.19 0.37
CA ASP A 37 4.20 12.48 -0.35
C ASP A 37 3.66 11.31 0.48
N LYS A 38 4.53 10.48 1.04
CA LYS A 38 4.13 9.38 1.94
C LYS A 38 3.45 9.84 3.21
N ALA A 39 3.85 10.98 3.77
CA ALA A 39 3.24 11.52 4.98
C ALA A 39 1.86 12.13 4.72
N LEU A 40 1.64 12.67 3.52
CA LEU A 40 0.38 13.26 3.09
C LEU A 40 -0.56 12.23 2.46
N THR A 41 -0.04 11.12 1.95
CA THR A 41 -0.83 9.99 1.47
C THR A 41 -1.51 9.37 2.68
N PRO A 42 -2.86 9.40 2.76
CA PRO A 42 -3.57 8.68 3.81
C PRO A 42 -3.14 7.21 3.75
N PRO A 43 -2.97 6.54 4.90
CA PRO A 43 -2.58 5.13 4.88
C PRO A 43 -3.56 4.40 3.97
N GLU A 44 -3.04 3.71 2.95
CA GLU A 44 -3.82 2.69 2.24
C GLU A 44 -4.50 1.86 3.33
N LEU A 45 -5.83 1.71 3.20
CA LEU A 45 -6.76 1.10 4.17
C LEU A 45 -6.05 0.54 5.39
N SER A 46 -6.32 1.11 6.56
CA SER A 46 -5.74 0.62 7.81
C SER A 46 -5.82 -0.90 7.87
N GLN A 47 -4.83 -1.55 8.49
CA GLN A 47 -4.82 -3.01 8.62
C GLN A 47 -6.17 -3.56 9.13
N ALA A 48 -6.85 -2.80 10.00
CA ALA A 48 -8.19 -3.08 10.46
C ALA A 48 -9.25 -3.05 9.34
N GLU A 49 -9.22 -2.05 8.46
CA GLU A 49 -10.12 -1.95 7.29
C GLU A 49 -9.83 -3.03 6.25
N VAL A 50 -8.56 -3.37 6.01
CA VAL A 50 -8.19 -4.50 5.15
C VAL A 50 -8.74 -5.80 5.72
N LEU A 51 -8.54 -6.06 7.01
CA LEU A 51 -9.08 -7.25 7.68
C LEU A 51 -10.62 -7.26 7.70
N ALA A 52 -11.26 -6.10 7.89
CA ALA A 52 -12.71 -5.97 7.83
C ALA A 52 -13.24 -6.28 6.43
N ASN A 53 -12.58 -5.80 5.37
CA ASN A 53 -12.92 -6.09 3.98
C ASN A 53 -12.75 -7.59 3.65
N ILE A 54 -11.65 -8.21 4.08
CA ILE A 54 -11.44 -9.66 3.92
C ILE A 54 -12.55 -10.44 4.62
N ARG A 55 -12.87 -10.10 5.88
CA ARG A 55 -13.95 -10.75 6.64
C ARG A 55 -15.29 -10.60 5.94
N ARG A 56 -15.64 -9.39 5.46
CA ARG A 56 -16.89 -9.12 4.75
C ARG A 56 -17.01 -9.97 3.48
N ARG A 57 -15.93 -10.11 2.71
CA ARG A 57 -15.91 -10.94 1.48
C ARG A 57 -15.91 -12.43 1.76
N ARG A 58 -15.37 -12.89 2.90
CA ARG A 58 -15.34 -14.31 3.28
C ARG A 58 -16.75 -14.90 3.51
N PHE A 59 -17.73 -14.08 3.85
CA PHE A 59 -19.12 -14.51 4.00
C PHE A 59 -19.92 -14.49 2.70
N PHE A 60 -19.31 -14.16 1.56
CA PHE A 60 -19.96 -14.34 0.27
C PHE A 60 -20.19 -15.84 0.05
N ARG A 61 -21.47 -16.25 0.08
CA ARG A 61 -21.92 -17.61 -0.21
C ARG A 61 -22.45 -17.64 -1.64
N PRO A 62 -21.68 -18.13 -2.62
CA PRO A 62 -22.10 -18.17 -4.01
C PRO A 62 -23.39 -19.00 -4.20
N ALA A 63 -23.56 -20.03 -3.37
CA ALA A 63 -24.74 -20.89 -3.35
C ALA A 63 -26.04 -20.10 -3.09
N ASP A 64 -26.00 -19.06 -2.24
CA ASP A 64 -27.15 -18.21 -1.94
C ASP A 64 -27.54 -17.31 -3.13
N GLN A 65 -26.64 -17.18 -4.12
CA GLN A 65 -26.86 -16.43 -5.37
C GLN A 65 -27.05 -17.37 -6.59
N GLY A 66 -27.27 -18.66 -6.35
CA GLY A 66 -27.49 -19.64 -7.42
C GLY A 66 -26.23 -19.97 -8.24
N ALA A 67 -25.05 -19.55 -7.79
CA ALA A 67 -23.80 -19.92 -8.45
C ALA A 67 -23.45 -21.39 -8.12
N PRO A 68 -23.09 -22.20 -9.13
CA PRO A 68 -22.69 -23.59 -8.91
C PRO A 68 -21.42 -23.66 -8.06
N ASP A 69 -21.32 -24.72 -7.26
CA ASP A 69 -20.14 -24.95 -6.43
C ASP A 69 -18.87 -25.05 -7.29
N SER A 70 -17.80 -24.38 -6.83
CA SER A 70 -16.53 -24.27 -7.54
C SER A 70 -15.91 -25.64 -7.82
N ALA A 71 -16.08 -26.60 -6.92
CA ALA A 71 -15.57 -27.96 -7.12
C ALA A 71 -16.31 -28.71 -8.24
N THR A 72 -17.58 -28.36 -8.48
CA THR A 72 -18.37 -28.94 -9.56
C THR A 72 -17.91 -28.42 -10.92
N LEU A 73 -17.65 -27.10 -11.01
CA LEU A 73 -17.10 -26.48 -12.22
C LEU A 73 -15.71 -27.02 -12.58
N LEU A 74 -14.82 -27.16 -11.58
CA LEU A 74 -13.48 -27.71 -11.80
C LEU A 74 -13.49 -29.18 -12.26
N ARG A 75 -14.52 -29.95 -11.87
CA ARG A 75 -14.68 -31.34 -12.32
C ARG A 75 -15.13 -31.40 -13.77
N GLN A 76 -16.10 -30.57 -14.17
CA GLN A 76 -16.57 -30.47 -15.56
C GLN A 76 -15.46 -30.07 -16.53
N ASP A 77 -14.57 -29.16 -16.11
CA ASP A 77 -13.45 -28.71 -16.95
C ASP A 77 -12.38 -29.80 -17.13
N ARG A 78 -12.18 -30.67 -16.13
CA ARG A 78 -11.25 -31.81 -16.21
C ARG A 78 -11.75 -32.98 -17.05
N GLU A 79 -13.06 -33.11 -17.19
CA GLU A 79 -13.71 -34.18 -17.98
C GLU A 79 -13.92 -33.78 -19.45
N ARG A 80 -13.43 -32.60 -19.84
CA ARG A 80 -13.49 -32.05 -21.20
C ARG A 80 -12.21 -32.35 -21.99
#